data_AF-A0A945MRG2-F1
#
_entry.id   AF-A0A945MRG2-F1
#
_cell.length_a   1.000
_cell.length_b   1.000
_cell.length_c   1.000
_cell.angle_alpha   90.00
_cell.angle_beta   90.00
_cell.angle_gamma   90.00
#
_symmetry.space_group_name_H-M   'P 1'
#
loop_
_entity.id
_entity.type
_entity.pdbx_description
1 polymer ?
#
loop_
_entity_poly.entity_id
_entity_poly.type
_entity_poly.pdbx_seq_one_letter_code
_entity_poly.pdbx_strand_id
1 'polypeptide(L)'
;MAYSDTLVVDHIKQTHRTELLSEREKHLIGLAVTMTRGCQVCTRNRVEQARSIGLTDDELNALIAVTAAVNSGVTAATARVAFGMLEEEQAGECGDVCSVDPQ
;
A
#
# COMPACT_ATOMS: atom_id res chain seq x y z
N MET A 1 -31.83 -3.53 -8.53
CA MET A 1 -31.65 -2.08 -8.28
C MET A 1 -30.19 -1.76 -8.57
N ALA A 2 -29.88 -0.79 -9.41
CA ALA A 2 -28.48 -0.44 -9.71
C ALA A 2 -27.83 0.20 -8.48
N TYR A 3 -26.56 -0.11 -8.24
CA TYR A 3 -25.77 0.53 -7.18
C TYR A 3 -25.60 2.02 -7.50
N SER A 4 -25.91 2.88 -6.52
CA SER A 4 -25.67 4.33 -6.61
C SER A 4 -24.35 4.65 -5.91
N ASP A 5 -23.37 5.12 -6.66
CA ASP A 5 -22.01 5.41 -6.19
C ASP A 5 -21.78 6.89 -5.85
N THR A 6 -22.83 7.72 -5.86
CA THR A 6 -22.74 9.18 -5.69
C THR A 6 -21.93 9.60 -4.46
N LEU A 7 -22.16 8.97 -3.31
CA LEU A 7 -21.44 9.28 -2.07
C LEU A 7 -19.93 9.02 -2.18
N VAL A 8 -19.56 7.94 -2.87
CA VAL A 8 -18.16 7.57 -3.08
C VAL A 8 -17.51 8.56 -4.04
N VAL A 9 -18.18 8.86 -5.15
CA VAL A 9 -17.69 9.81 -6.15
C VAL A 9 -17.51 11.21 -5.56
N ASP A 10 -18.46 11.69 -4.76
CA ASP A 10 -18.39 13.02 -4.15
C ASP A 10 -17.26 13.10 -3.13
N HIS A 11 -17.05 12.04 -2.33
CA HIS A 11 -15.94 12.00 -1.39
C HIS A 11 -14.58 11.98 -2.09
N ILE A 12 -14.45 11.22 -3.19
CA ILE A 12 -13.23 11.22 -4.02
C ILE A 12 -12.97 12.64 -4.55
N LYS A 13 -13.99 13.32 -5.09
CA LYS A 13 -13.84 14.69 -5.59
C LYS A 13 -13.43 15.66 -4.48
N GLN A 14 -14.06 15.57 -3.32
CA GLN A 14 -13.76 16.46 -2.19
C GLN A 14 -12.31 16.30 -1.71
N THR A 15 -11.85 15.06 -1.53
CA THR A 15 -10.49 14.79 -1.05
C THR A 15 -9.42 15.12 -2.09
N HIS A 16 -9.70 14.92 -3.39
CA HIS A 16 -8.77 15.25 -4.48
C HIS A 16 -8.55 16.77 -4.67
N ARG A 17 -9.48 17.62 -4.20
CA ARG A 17 -9.41 19.09 -4.28
C ARG A 17 -8.47 19.73 -3.27
N THR A 18 -7.72 18.96 -2.48
CA THR A 18 -6.73 19.54 -1.56
C THR A 18 -5.71 20.40 -2.33
N GLU A 19 -5.47 21.62 -1.87
CA GLU A 19 -4.46 22.53 -2.45
C GLU A 19 -3.08 22.36 -1.78
N LEU A 20 -2.98 21.47 -0.78
CA LEU A 20 -1.72 21.20 -0.06
C LEU A 20 -0.76 20.31 -0.85
N LEU A 21 -1.23 19.67 -1.92
CA LEU A 21 -0.44 18.85 -2.83
C LEU A 21 -0.65 19.38 -4.25
N SER A 22 0.41 19.43 -5.03
CA SER A 22 0.35 19.68 -6.46
C SER A 22 -0.36 18.55 -7.21
N GLU A 23 -0.88 18.84 -8.41
CA GLU A 23 -1.47 17.80 -9.27
C GLU A 23 -0.46 16.68 -9.57
N ARG A 24 0.80 17.03 -9.78
CA ARG A 24 1.89 16.06 -9.94
C ARG A 24 1.98 15.10 -8.76
N GLU A 25 2.02 15.61 -7.52
CA GLU A 25 2.11 14.76 -6.32
C GLU A 25 0.87 13.86 -6.18
N LYS A 26 -0.34 14.40 -6.40
CA LYS A 26 -1.58 13.61 -6.35
C LYS A 26 -1.57 12.46 -7.36
N HIS A 27 -1.08 12.70 -8.58
CA HIS A 27 -0.99 11.66 -9.60
C HIS A 27 0.05 10.60 -9.26
N LEU A 28 1.25 10.99 -8.81
CA LEU A 28 2.30 10.04 -8.40
C LEU A 28 1.85 9.15 -7.22
N ILE A 29 1.28 9.77 -6.17
CA ILE A 29 0.75 9.04 -5.01
C ILE A 29 -0.38 8.11 -5.44
N GLY A 30 -1.34 8.63 -6.20
CA GLY A 30 -2.49 7.85 -6.65
C GLY A 30 -2.08 6.66 -7.52
N LEU A 31 -1.10 6.84 -8.40
CA LEU A 31 -0.60 5.80 -9.28
C LEU A 31 0.14 4.71 -8.49
N ALA A 32 0.97 5.09 -7.51
CA ALA A 32 1.61 4.14 -6.59
C ALA A 32 0.57 3.29 -5.83
N VAL A 33 -0.49 3.93 -5.31
CA VAL A 33 -1.57 3.22 -4.60
C VAL A 33 -2.32 2.26 -5.54
N THR A 34 -2.68 2.68 -6.75
CA THR A 34 -3.41 1.79 -7.66
C THR A 34 -2.59 0.58 -8.11
N MET A 35 -1.27 0.75 -8.27
CA MET A 35 -0.34 -0.33 -8.61
C MET A 35 -0.23 -1.36 -7.48
N THR A 36 -0.05 -0.93 -6.24
CA THR A 36 0.06 -1.86 -5.08
C THR A 36 -1.25 -2.57 -4.77
N ARG A 37 -2.40 -1.97 -5.11
CA ARG A 37 -3.73 -2.60 -4.98
C ARG A 37 -4.12 -3.45 -6.19
N GLY A 38 -3.36 -3.41 -7.28
CA GLY A 38 -3.59 -4.22 -8.49
C GLY A 38 -4.79 -3.81 -9.35
N CYS A 39 -5.32 -2.59 -9.22
CA CYS A 39 -6.45 -2.14 -10.04
C CYS A 39 -5.97 -1.69 -11.44
N GLN A 40 -6.16 -2.54 -12.46
CA GLN A 40 -5.70 -2.25 -13.83
C GLN A 40 -6.40 -1.04 -14.46
N VAL A 41 -7.73 -0.94 -14.31
CA VAL A 41 -8.51 0.17 -14.87
C VAL A 41 -8.13 1.50 -14.19
N CYS A 42 -7.98 1.49 -12.87
CA CYS A 42 -7.55 2.68 -12.12
C CYS A 42 -6.14 3.11 -12.51
N THR A 43 -5.22 2.15 -12.66
CA THR A 43 -3.83 2.40 -13.04
C THR A 43 -3.77 3.01 -14.45
N ARG A 44 -4.48 2.41 -15.43
CA ARG A 44 -4.55 2.96 -16.80
C ARG A 44 -5.03 4.42 -16.79
N ASN A 45 -6.17 4.70 -16.15
CA ASN A 45 -6.72 6.05 -16.11
C ASN A 45 -5.76 7.06 -15.45
N ARG A 46 -5.02 6.64 -14.41
CA ARG A 46 -4.03 7.50 -13.75
C ARG A 46 -2.79 7.75 -14.59
N VAL A 47 -2.32 6.77 -15.38
CA VAL A 47 -1.23 6.96 -16.34
C VAL A 47 -1.63 7.97 -17.42
N GLU A 48 -2.84 7.85 -17.96
CA GLU A 48 -3.38 8.80 -18.96
C GLU A 48 -3.41 10.23 -18.40
N GLN A 49 -3.93 10.41 -17.17
CA GLN A 49 -3.97 11.73 -16.52
C GLN A 49 -2.58 12.28 -16.20
N ALA A 50 -1.68 11.45 -15.67
CA ALA A 50 -0.30 11.84 -15.38
C ALA A 50 0.41 12.37 -16.64
N ARG A 51 0.28 11.66 -17.77
CA ARG A 51 0.84 12.12 -19.06
C ARG A 51 0.18 13.41 -19.53
N SER A 52 -1.13 13.58 -19.32
CA SER A 52 -1.84 14.80 -19.72
C SER A 52 -1.34 16.08 -19.02
N ILE A 53 -0.75 15.94 -17.83
CA ILE A 53 -0.14 17.05 -17.09
C ILE A 53 1.39 17.14 -17.28
N GLY A 54 1.94 16.38 -18.23
CA GLY A 54 3.34 16.47 -18.65
C GLY A 54 4.33 15.54 -17.93
N LEU A 55 3.87 14.54 -17.17
CA LEU A 55 4.80 13.53 -16.63
C LEU A 55 5.41 12.70 -17.77
N THR A 56 6.72 12.52 -17.74
CA THR A 56 7.45 11.75 -18.75
C THR A 56 7.42 10.26 -18.43
N ASP A 57 7.67 9.42 -19.45
CA ASP A 57 7.78 7.98 -19.24
C ASP A 57 8.96 7.62 -18.31
N ASP A 58 10.04 8.39 -18.30
CA ASP A 58 11.15 8.20 -17.36
C ASP A 58 10.73 8.43 -15.92
N GLU A 59 9.91 9.47 -15.67
CA GLU A 59 9.37 9.75 -14.33
C GLU A 59 8.39 8.65 -13.89
N LEU A 60 7.57 8.14 -14.81
CA LEU A 60 6.67 7.02 -14.52
C LEU A 60 7.45 5.73 -14.25
N ASN A 61 8.51 5.45 -15.00
CA ASN A 61 9.38 4.30 -14.75
C ASN A 61 10.09 4.41 -13.40
N ALA A 62 10.57 5.60 -13.03
CA ALA A 62 11.15 5.84 -11.71
C ALA A 62 10.12 5.61 -10.58
N LEU A 63 8.88 6.09 -10.76
CA LEU A 63 7.79 5.82 -9.82
C LEU A 63 7.52 4.31 -9.67
N ILE A 64 7.47 3.57 -10.77
CA ILE A 64 7.24 2.12 -10.77
C ILE A 64 8.34 1.42 -9.98
N ALA A 65 9.61 1.76 -10.25
CA ALA A 65 10.75 1.16 -9.56
C ALA A 65 10.70 1.41 -8.05
N VAL A 66 10.44 2.64 -7.62
CA VAL A 66 10.31 3.00 -6.19
C VAL A 66 9.11 2.29 -5.56
N THR A 67 7.96 2.27 -6.24
CA THR A 67 6.74 1.61 -5.75
C THR A 67 6.96 0.11 -5.58
N ALA A 68 7.58 -0.55 -6.56
CA ALA A 68 7.88 -1.98 -6.50
C ALA A 68 8.85 -2.30 -5.35
N ALA A 69 9.92 -1.51 -5.19
CA ALA A 69 10.88 -1.68 -4.11
C ALA A 69 10.20 -1.57 -2.73
N VAL A 70 9.42 -0.50 -2.49
CA VAL A 70 8.71 -0.30 -1.22
C VAL A 70 7.71 -1.42 -0.96
N ASN A 71 6.90 -1.81 -1.96
CA ASN A 71 5.91 -2.86 -1.80
C ASN A 71 6.55 -4.23 -1.50
N SER A 72 7.69 -4.53 -2.13
CA SER A 72 8.47 -5.75 -1.84
C SER A 72 9.03 -5.74 -0.40
N GLY A 73 9.55 -4.59 0.05
CA GLY A 73 10.06 -4.42 1.41
C GLY A 73 8.98 -4.59 2.47
N VAL A 74 7.79 -4.01 2.25
CA VAL A 74 6.63 -4.20 3.15
C VAL A 74 6.26 -5.67 3.24
N THR A 75 6.22 -6.40 2.11
CA THR A 75 5.91 -7.84 2.09
C THR A 75 6.90 -8.64 2.94
N ALA A 76 8.21 -8.40 2.76
CA ALA A 76 9.25 -9.07 3.53
C ALA A 76 9.18 -8.72 5.03
N ALA A 77 8.98 -7.45 5.36
CA ALA A 77 8.86 -6.99 6.75
C ALA A 77 7.64 -7.60 7.45
N THR A 78 6.48 -7.64 6.79
CA THR A 78 5.27 -8.25 7.33
C THR A 78 5.47 -9.74 7.59
N ALA A 79 6.08 -10.48 6.67
CA ALA A 79 6.39 -11.90 6.87
C ALA A 79 7.35 -12.11 8.06
N ARG A 80 8.40 -11.28 8.18
CA ARG A 80 9.35 -11.33 9.29
C ARG A 80 8.64 -11.14 10.64
N VAL A 81 7.72 -10.18 10.74
CA VAL A 81 6.94 -9.94 11.97
C VAL A 81 6.09 -11.16 12.29
N ALA A 82 5.39 -11.73 11.31
CA ALA A 82 4.57 -12.92 11.51
C ALA A 82 5.39 -14.12 12.03
N PHE A 83 6.60 -14.34 11.49
CA PHE A 83 7.49 -15.39 12.00
C PHE A 83 7.95 -15.14 13.43
N GLY A 84 8.31 -13.89 13.78
CA GLY A 84 8.65 -13.54 15.16
C GLY A 84 7.51 -13.79 16.13
N MET A 85 6.26 -13.51 15.74
CA MET A 85 5.08 -13.81 16.57
C MET A 85 4.92 -15.31 16.84
N LEU A 86 5.18 -16.17 15.84
CA LEU A 86 5.13 -17.62 16.01
C LEU A 86 6.26 -18.15 16.91
N GLU A 87 7.45 -17.55 16.83
CA GLU A 87 8.59 -17.88 17.70
C GLU A 87 8.33 -17.47 19.15
N GLU A 88 7.75 -16.28 19.38
CA GLU A 88 7.33 -15.80 20.71
C GLU A 88 6.24 -16.70 21.32
N GLU A 89 5.25 -17.14 20.54
CA GLU A 89 4.21 -18.07 20.99
C GLU A 89 4.81 -19.44 21.38
N GLN A 90 5.76 -19.96 20.59
CA GLN A 90 6.45 -21.21 20.89
C GLN A 90 7.40 -21.10 22.10
N ALA A 91 8.01 -19.94 22.32
CA ALA A 91 8.81 -19.67 23.52
C ALA A 91 7.96 -19.53 24.80
N GLY A 92 6.64 -19.43 24.66
CA GLY A 92 5.66 -19.25 25.74
C GLY A 92 5.40 -20.47 26.62
N GLU A 93 5.99 -21.64 26.37
CA GLU A 93 5.85 -22.80 27.25
C GLU A 93 7.20 -23.25 27.85
N CYS A 94 7.48 -22.75 29.05
CA CYS A 94 8.12 -23.52 30.10
C CYS A 94 7.45 -23.17 31.44
N GLY A 95 6.43 -23.94 31.82
CA GLY A 95 5.92 -23.94 33.19
C GLY A 95 6.74 -24.87 34.10
N ASP A 96 6.54 -24.78 35.42
CA ASP A 96 7.22 -25.58 36.47
C ASP A 96 7.23 -27.10 36.26
N VAL A 97 6.44 -27.59 35.30
CA VAL A 97 6.35 -29.00 34.91
C VAL A 97 7.65 -29.53 34.29
N CYS A 98 8.53 -28.65 33.78
CA CYS A 98 9.83 -29.02 33.19
C CYS A 98 11.04 -28.74 34.10
N SER A 99 10.81 -28.28 35.33
CA SER A 99 11.87 -28.18 36.35
C SER A 99 12.16 -29.57 36.91
N VAL A 100 13.42 -30.01 36.84
CA VAL A 100 13.86 -31.26 37.49
C VAL A 100 13.83 -31.13 39.03
N ASP A 101 13.66 -29.91 39.54
CA ASP A 101 13.31 -29.59 40.93
C ASP A 101 12.33 -28.39 40.99
N PRO A 102 11.01 -28.63 41.12
CA PRO A 102 10.06 -27.58 41.49
C PRO A 102 10.08 -27.37 43.02
N GLN A 103 10.18 -26.12 43.49
CA GLN A 103 10.05 -25.76 44.91
C GLN A 103 8.60 -25.46 45.30
#